data_AF-A0A7W7IMR1-F1
#
_entry.id   AF-A0A7W7IMR1-F1
#
_cell.length_a   1.000
_cell.length_b   1.000
_cell.length_c   1.000
_cell.angle_alpha   90.00
_cell.angle_beta   90.00
_cell.angle_gamma   90.00
#
_symmetry.space_group_name_H-M   'P 1'
#
loop_
_entity.id
_entity.type
_entity.pdbx_description
1 polymer ?
#
loop_
_entity_poly.entity_id
_entity_poly.type
_entity_poly.pdbx_seq_one_letter_code
_entity_poly.pdbx_strand_id
1 'polypeptide(L)'
;MRQIALLVSAAALSLVLAGCNAGASARGGVEQVGAGLGDAVTAPLDDLNLRRQEIPTVLLQAESNPYDLRNLNHCRTIAAEIARLDEALGPDTDAPPSQDGSYLSERAADAAASATLGAVRDAVTDFIPARSWVRRLTGADAHSKHVQSAIQAGLRRRAFLKGVGMQRNCAPPAAPAGFVPRRG
;
A
#
# COMPACT_ATOMS: atom_id res chain seq x y z
N MET A 1 28.92 59.79 -23.51
CA MET A 1 29.84 58.62 -23.65
C MET A 1 30.65 58.26 -22.39
N ARG A 2 30.46 58.90 -21.21
CA ARG A 2 31.19 58.56 -19.96
C ARG A 2 30.39 57.74 -18.92
N GLN A 3 29.10 57.47 -19.16
CA GLN A 3 28.24 56.77 -18.19
C GLN A 3 28.06 55.27 -18.48
N ILE A 4 28.38 54.80 -19.69
CA ILE A 4 28.26 53.38 -20.06
C ILE A 4 29.47 52.57 -19.54
N ALA A 5 30.63 53.20 -19.39
CA ALA A 5 31.87 52.54 -18.97
C ALA A 5 31.93 52.18 -17.47
N LEU A 6 31.07 52.77 -16.62
CA LEU A 6 31.07 52.51 -15.17
C LEU A 6 30.19 51.32 -14.75
N LEU A 7 29.27 50.87 -15.61
CA LEU A 7 28.39 49.73 -15.30
C LEU A 7 29.01 48.38 -15.65
N VAL A 8 29.99 48.34 -16.55
CA VAL A 8 30.65 47.09 -16.97
C VAL A 8 31.67 46.61 -15.93
N SER A 9 32.27 47.52 -15.15
CA SER A 9 33.30 47.17 -14.16
C SER A 9 32.73 46.58 -12.86
N ALA A 10 31.43 46.74 -12.58
CA ALA A 10 30.80 46.19 -11.38
C ALA A 10 30.26 44.75 -11.57
N ALA A 11 30.01 44.34 -12.82
CA ALA A 11 29.48 43.00 -13.11
C ALA A 11 30.57 41.91 -13.16
N ALA A 12 31.84 42.29 -13.32
CA ALA A 12 32.95 41.34 -13.44
C ALA A 12 33.50 40.86 -12.08
N LEU A 13 33.14 41.51 -10.95
CA LEU A 13 33.64 41.12 -9.63
C LEU A 13 32.72 40.13 -8.88
N SER A 14 31.51 39.89 -9.37
CA SER A 14 30.53 39.00 -8.73
C SER A 14 30.61 37.54 -9.20
N LEU A 15 31.40 37.24 -10.24
CA LEU A 15 31.41 35.90 -10.87
C LEU A 15 32.52 34.96 -10.37
N VAL A 16 33.37 35.39 -9.43
CA VAL A 16 34.55 34.61 -9.00
C VAL A 16 34.41 33.94 -7.62
N LEU A 17 33.31 34.13 -6.88
CA LEU A 17 33.14 33.55 -5.53
C LEU A 17 32.12 32.40 -5.38
N ALA A 18 31.55 31.86 -6.45
CA ALA A 18 30.56 30.77 -6.38
C ALA A 18 31.13 29.36 -6.72
N GLY A 19 32.44 29.13 -6.51
CA GLY A 19 33.16 27.96 -7.02
C GLY A 19 33.55 26.87 -6.01
N CYS A 20 32.93 26.77 -4.82
CA CYS A 20 33.40 25.81 -3.78
C CYS A 20 32.37 24.82 -3.20
N ASN A 21 31.17 24.65 -3.77
CA ASN A 21 30.19 23.67 -3.24
C ASN A 21 29.72 22.56 -4.19
N ALA A 22 30.31 22.42 -5.38
CA ALA A 22 29.94 21.35 -6.33
C ALA A 22 30.41 19.93 -5.91
N GLY A 23 31.24 19.79 -4.88
CA GLY A 23 31.78 18.50 -4.43
C GLY A 23 30.91 17.72 -3.44
N ALA A 24 29.94 18.37 -2.77
CA ALA A 24 29.08 17.74 -1.78
C ALA A 24 27.82 17.12 -2.41
N SER A 25 27.23 17.79 -3.40
CA SER A 25 26.03 17.30 -4.10
C SER A 25 26.31 16.09 -5.01
N ALA A 26 27.54 15.96 -5.50
CA ALA A 26 27.94 14.79 -6.28
C ALA A 26 28.01 13.51 -5.41
N ARG A 27 28.51 13.59 -4.17
CA ARG A 27 28.65 12.44 -3.26
C ARG A 27 27.29 11.88 -2.80
N GLY A 28 26.33 12.75 -2.49
CA GLY A 28 24.96 12.33 -2.18
C GLY A 28 24.25 11.70 -3.38
N GLY A 29 24.52 12.19 -4.60
CA GLY A 29 24.00 11.61 -5.84
C GLY A 29 24.51 10.21 -6.12
N VAL A 30 25.81 9.93 -5.93
CA VAL A 30 26.34 8.56 -6.13
C VAL A 30 25.92 7.56 -5.05
N GLU A 31 25.72 7.98 -3.80
CA GLU A 31 25.14 7.10 -2.77
C GLU A 31 23.67 6.80 -3.03
N GLN A 32 22.89 7.80 -3.47
CA GLN A 32 21.47 7.63 -3.79
C GLN A 32 21.24 6.85 -5.08
N VAL A 33 22.15 6.98 -6.06
CA VAL A 33 22.19 6.10 -7.24
C VAL A 33 22.66 4.70 -6.84
N GLY A 34 23.69 4.54 -5.99
CA GLY A 34 24.12 3.23 -5.51
C GLY A 34 23.03 2.45 -4.77
N ALA A 35 22.25 3.12 -3.92
CA ALA A 35 21.09 2.54 -3.24
C ALA A 35 19.94 2.26 -4.22
N GLY A 36 19.63 3.19 -5.13
CA GLY A 36 18.59 3.02 -6.15
C GLY A 36 18.92 1.96 -7.21
N LEU A 37 20.21 1.69 -7.48
CA LEU A 37 20.66 0.62 -8.36
C LEU A 37 20.57 -0.75 -7.68
N GLY A 38 20.80 -0.83 -6.36
CA GLY A 38 20.53 -2.04 -5.57
C GLY A 38 19.05 -2.44 -5.63
N ASP A 39 18.15 -1.47 -5.42
CA ASP A 39 16.69 -1.67 -5.54
C ASP A 39 16.23 -1.89 -6.99
N ALA A 40 16.94 -1.35 -7.99
CA ALA A 40 16.62 -1.58 -9.40
C ALA A 40 17.03 -2.98 -9.90
N VAL A 41 17.99 -3.64 -9.23
CA VAL A 41 18.41 -5.01 -9.56
C VAL A 41 17.50 -6.05 -8.89
N THR A 42 16.86 -5.72 -7.77
CA THR A 42 15.80 -6.55 -7.16
C THR A 42 14.42 -6.29 -7.77
N ALA A 43 14.20 -5.14 -8.41
CA ALA A 43 12.96 -4.86 -9.14
C ALA A 43 12.55 -5.96 -10.15
N PRO A 44 13.46 -6.53 -10.97
CA PRO A 44 13.10 -7.68 -11.81
C PRO A 44 12.89 -8.99 -11.04
N LEU A 45 13.31 -9.11 -9.78
CA LEU A 45 13.05 -10.29 -8.93
C LEU A 45 11.72 -10.21 -8.16
N ASP A 46 11.27 -9.00 -7.84
CA ASP A 46 9.89 -8.74 -7.39
C ASP A 46 8.90 -8.99 -8.54
N ASP A 47 9.26 -8.61 -9.77
CA ASP A 47 8.49 -8.87 -11.00
C ASP A 47 8.41 -10.37 -11.38
N LEU A 48 9.35 -11.18 -10.89
CA LEU A 48 9.37 -12.65 -11.07
C LEU A 48 8.77 -13.43 -9.88
N ASN A 49 8.11 -12.76 -8.93
CA ASN A 49 7.33 -13.37 -7.84
C ASN A 49 8.09 -14.45 -7.03
N LEU A 50 9.42 -14.29 -6.84
CA LEU A 50 10.23 -15.26 -6.09
C LEU A 50 10.10 -15.11 -4.56
N ARG A 51 9.51 -14.01 -4.08
CA ARG A 51 8.96 -13.90 -2.72
C ARG A 51 7.46 -14.20 -2.76
N ARG A 52 7.10 -15.49 -2.77
CA ARG A 52 5.73 -15.93 -2.51
C ARG A 52 5.26 -15.33 -1.19
N GLN A 53 4.35 -14.36 -1.25
CA GLN A 53 3.68 -13.84 -0.06
C GLN A 53 2.84 -14.96 0.53
N GLU A 54 3.22 -15.41 1.73
CA GLU A 54 2.47 -16.41 2.47
C GLU A 54 1.11 -15.82 2.87
N ILE A 55 0.03 -16.52 2.56
CA ILE A 55 -1.32 -16.08 2.92
C ILE A 55 -1.50 -16.31 4.43
N PRO A 56 -1.83 -15.27 5.22
CA PRO A 56 -2.09 -15.43 6.64
C PRO A 56 -3.12 -16.52 6.92
N THR A 57 -2.86 -17.35 7.93
CA THR A 57 -3.70 -18.51 8.28
C THR A 57 -5.15 -18.12 8.58
N VAL A 58 -5.38 -16.93 9.14
CA VAL A 58 -6.72 -16.38 9.40
C VAL A 58 -7.52 -16.16 8.10
N LEU A 59 -6.86 -15.79 7.00
CA LEU A 59 -7.51 -15.61 5.69
C LEU A 59 -7.80 -16.94 5.02
N LEU A 60 -6.91 -17.93 5.17
CA LEU A 60 -7.16 -19.30 4.72
C LEU A 60 -8.36 -19.93 5.47
N GLN A 61 -8.44 -19.69 6.79
CA GLN A 61 -9.60 -20.11 7.59
C GLN A 61 -10.88 -19.44 7.10
N ALA A 62 -10.84 -18.12 6.85
CA ALA A 62 -11.96 -17.37 6.30
C ALA A 62 -12.38 -17.86 4.90
N GLU A 63 -11.44 -18.29 4.05
CA GLU A 63 -11.75 -18.88 2.75
C GLU A 63 -12.45 -20.23 2.87
N SER A 64 -12.01 -21.07 3.81
CA SER A 64 -12.61 -22.39 4.04
C SER A 64 -14.02 -22.33 4.62
N ASN A 65 -14.29 -21.39 5.55
CA ASN A 65 -15.58 -21.26 6.21
C ASN A 65 -15.87 -19.80 6.67
N PRO A 66 -16.28 -18.92 5.75
CA PRO A 66 -16.46 -17.50 6.05
C PRO A 66 -17.62 -17.22 7.03
N TYR A 67 -18.53 -18.17 7.23
CA TYR A 67 -19.72 -18.00 8.07
C TYR A 67 -19.69 -18.84 9.37
N ASP A 68 -18.54 -19.45 9.70
CA ASP A 68 -18.42 -20.27 10.92
C ASP A 68 -18.72 -19.47 12.19
N LEU A 69 -19.50 -20.01 13.12
CA LEU A 69 -19.72 -19.38 14.43
C LEU A 69 -19.30 -20.27 15.60
N ARG A 70 -18.64 -21.41 15.31
CA ARG A 70 -18.12 -22.30 16.35
C ARG A 70 -17.17 -21.53 17.26
N ASN A 71 -17.37 -21.69 18.56
CA ASN A 71 -16.58 -21.04 19.62
C ASN A 71 -16.67 -19.49 19.66
N LEU A 72 -17.56 -18.88 18.88
CA LEU A 72 -17.80 -17.43 18.88
C LEU A 72 -19.06 -17.08 19.67
N ASN A 73 -19.19 -17.59 20.90
CA ASN A 73 -20.41 -17.45 21.71
C ASN A 73 -20.51 -16.12 22.47
N HIS A 74 -19.39 -15.39 22.61
CA HIS A 74 -19.33 -14.16 23.40
C HIS A 74 -18.86 -12.98 22.55
N CYS A 75 -19.28 -11.75 22.91
CA CYS A 75 -18.81 -10.55 22.22
C CYS A 75 -17.27 -10.42 22.23
N ARG A 76 -16.62 -10.85 23.32
CA ARG A 76 -15.15 -10.87 23.43
C ARG A 76 -14.50 -11.81 22.41
N THR A 77 -15.07 -12.99 22.17
CA THR A 77 -14.52 -13.95 21.20
C THR A 77 -14.71 -13.44 19.76
N ILE A 78 -15.84 -12.79 19.48
CA ILE A 78 -16.09 -12.13 18.18
C ILE A 78 -15.09 -10.98 17.95
N ALA A 79 -14.89 -10.12 18.96
CA ALA A 79 -13.93 -9.02 18.90
C ALA A 79 -12.50 -9.51 18.66
N ALA A 80 -12.08 -10.58 19.36
CA ALA A 80 -10.75 -11.16 19.19
C ALA A 80 -10.53 -11.73 17.78
N GLU A 81 -11.56 -12.34 17.20
CA GLU A 81 -11.49 -12.84 15.83
C GLU A 81 -11.43 -11.71 14.80
N ILE A 82 -12.22 -10.64 14.99
CA ILE A 82 -12.14 -9.44 14.14
C ILE A 82 -10.76 -8.80 14.23
N ALA A 83 -10.16 -8.71 15.43
CA ALA A 83 -8.82 -8.15 15.59
C ALA A 83 -7.74 -8.97 14.84
N ARG A 84 -7.87 -10.31 14.79
CA ARG A 84 -6.97 -11.15 13.97
C ARG A 84 -7.14 -10.91 12.48
N LEU A 85 -8.38 -10.68 12.04
CA LEU A 85 -8.66 -10.32 10.64
C LEU A 85 -8.11 -8.93 10.31
N ASP A 86 -8.23 -7.97 11.21
CA ASP A 86 -7.72 -6.60 11.02
C ASP A 86 -6.19 -6.56 10.99
N GLU A 87 -5.49 -7.40 11.76
CA GLU A 87 -4.04 -7.54 11.67
C GLU A 87 -3.60 -8.03 10.29
N ALA A 88 -4.37 -8.94 9.69
CA ALA A 88 -4.05 -9.51 8.38
C ALA A 88 -4.53 -8.64 7.19
N LEU A 89 -5.65 -7.93 7.34
CA LEU A 89 -6.30 -7.14 6.28
C LEU A 89 -5.99 -5.64 6.36
N GLY A 90 -5.45 -5.18 7.49
CA GLY A 90 -5.36 -3.78 7.82
C GLY A 90 -6.67 -3.20 8.37
N PRO A 91 -6.66 -1.88 8.70
CA PRO A 91 -7.81 -1.21 9.27
C PRO A 91 -9.04 -1.32 8.38
N ASP A 92 -10.20 -1.54 8.99
CA ASP A 92 -11.46 -1.57 8.26
C ASP A 92 -11.89 -0.17 7.78
N THR A 93 -12.75 -0.13 6.77
CA THR A 93 -13.25 1.12 6.17
C THR A 93 -14.02 1.98 7.16
N ASP A 94 -14.62 1.35 8.18
CA ASP A 94 -15.35 2.02 9.26
C ASP A 94 -14.45 2.31 10.49
N ALA A 95 -13.15 2.00 10.44
CA ALA A 95 -12.26 2.30 11.55
C ALA A 95 -12.21 3.82 11.79
N PRO A 96 -12.25 4.28 13.06
CA PRO A 96 -12.10 5.69 13.36
C PRO A 96 -10.75 6.20 12.81
N PRO A 97 -10.68 7.45 12.35
CA PRO A 97 -9.43 8.02 11.87
C PRO A 97 -8.34 7.87 12.94
N SER A 98 -7.12 7.52 12.49
CA SER A 98 -5.98 7.44 13.39
C SER A 98 -5.80 8.78 14.12
N GLN A 99 -5.36 8.69 15.37
CA GLN A 99 -5.19 9.84 16.27
C GLN A 99 -4.23 10.91 15.70
N ASP A 100 -3.46 10.55 14.66
CA ASP A 100 -2.52 11.39 13.94
C ASP A 100 -3.18 12.28 12.86
N GLY A 101 -4.51 12.19 12.68
CA GLY A 101 -5.27 13.11 11.83
C GLY A 101 -5.22 12.83 10.32
N SER A 102 -4.56 11.75 9.87
CA SER A 102 -4.50 11.38 8.45
C SER A 102 -5.87 10.91 7.95
N TYR A 103 -6.40 11.56 6.91
CA TYR A 103 -7.70 11.21 6.32
C TYR A 103 -7.58 10.03 5.35
N LEU A 104 -8.70 9.34 5.10
CA LEU A 104 -8.80 8.26 4.10
C LEU A 104 -8.38 8.75 2.69
N SER A 105 -8.52 10.05 2.41
CA SER A 105 -8.11 10.70 1.17
C SER A 105 -6.59 10.74 0.97
N GLU A 106 -5.80 10.86 2.04
CA GLU A 106 -4.33 10.85 1.96
C GLU A 106 -3.83 9.45 1.58
N ARG A 107 -4.38 8.39 2.18
CA ARG A 107 -4.03 7.01 1.81
C ARG A 107 -4.45 6.67 0.37
N ALA A 108 -5.58 7.21 -0.08
CA ALA A 108 -6.02 7.04 -1.47
C ALA A 108 -5.13 7.79 -2.47
N ALA A 109 -4.63 8.98 -2.10
CA ALA A 109 -3.69 9.74 -2.90
C ALA A 109 -2.33 9.04 -3.02
N ASP A 110 -1.82 8.46 -1.92
CA ASP A 110 -0.58 7.68 -1.93
C ASP A 110 -0.69 6.43 -2.81
N ALA A 111 -1.83 5.74 -2.77
CA ALA A 111 -2.10 4.60 -3.65
C ALA A 111 -2.13 5.02 -5.14
N ALA A 112 -2.74 6.16 -5.46
CA ALA A 112 -2.76 6.70 -6.84
C ALA A 112 -1.37 7.15 -7.33
N ALA A 113 -0.56 7.73 -6.46
CA ALA A 113 0.82 8.13 -6.78
C ALA A 113 1.69 6.90 -7.09
N SER A 114 1.56 5.82 -6.31
CA SER A 114 2.30 4.57 -6.54
C SER A 114 1.93 3.90 -7.88
N ALA A 115 0.65 3.95 -8.26
CA ALA A 115 0.19 3.43 -9.55
C ALA A 115 0.75 4.22 -10.75
N THR A 116 0.96 5.53 -10.59
CA THR A 116 1.47 6.40 -11.66
C THR A 116 2.95 6.14 -11.96
N LEU A 117 3.74 5.76 -10.95
CA LEU A 117 5.16 5.40 -11.12
C LEU A 117 5.36 4.04 -11.79
N GLY A 118 4.39 3.12 -11.69
CA GLY A 118 4.45 1.81 -12.36
C GLY A 118 4.26 1.90 -13.89
N ALA A 119 3.46 2.85 -14.36
CA ALA A 119 3.08 2.96 -15.77
C ALA A 119 4.23 3.35 -16.73
N VAL A 120 5.36 3.83 -16.20
CA VAL A 120 6.52 4.27 -17.02
C VAL A 120 7.48 3.11 -17.36
N ARG A 121 7.33 1.94 -16.73
CA ARG A 121 8.26 0.81 -16.93
C ARG A 121 7.93 -0.12 -18.11
N ASP A 122 6.71 -0.07 -18.66
CA ASP A 122 6.20 -1.09 -19.60
C ASP A 122 6.40 -0.80 -21.10
N ALA A 123 7.19 0.21 -21.48
CA ALA A 123 7.23 0.68 -22.87
C ALA A 123 8.24 -0.02 -23.81
N VAL A 124 8.80 -1.19 -23.46
CA VAL A 124 9.72 -1.89 -24.39
C VAL A 124 9.69 -3.41 -24.22
N THR A 125 8.85 -4.10 -25.01
CA THR A 125 9.26 -5.18 -25.94
C THR A 125 8.04 -5.77 -26.63
N ASP A 126 7.90 -5.46 -27.92
CA ASP A 126 6.89 -6.05 -28.78
C ASP A 126 7.52 -7.18 -29.61
N PHE A 127 7.25 -8.43 -29.22
CA PHE A 127 7.30 -9.58 -30.14
C PHE A 127 6.42 -10.73 -29.61
N ILE A 128 5.11 -10.53 -29.73
CA ILE A 128 4.01 -11.53 -29.87
C ILE A 128 4.18 -12.86 -29.10
N PRO A 129 3.39 -13.08 -28.03
CA PRO A 129 2.16 -13.87 -28.20
C PRO A 129 0.97 -13.28 -27.43
N ALA A 130 0.35 -12.25 -27.99
CA ALA A 130 -0.74 -11.50 -27.35
C ALA A 130 -1.90 -12.39 -26.90
N ARG A 131 -2.26 -13.52 -27.54
CA ARG A 131 -3.41 -14.33 -27.06
C ARG A 131 -3.07 -15.30 -25.94
N SER A 132 -1.87 -15.88 -25.95
CA SER A 132 -1.44 -16.78 -24.87
C SER A 132 -0.90 -16.04 -23.67
N TRP A 133 -0.33 -14.85 -23.86
CA TRP A 133 -0.02 -13.91 -22.78
C TRP A 133 -1.23 -13.11 -22.36
N VAL A 134 -2.23 -12.81 -23.19
CA VAL A 134 -3.48 -12.27 -22.64
C VAL A 134 -4.09 -13.30 -21.71
N ARG A 135 -4.20 -14.59 -22.06
CA ARG A 135 -4.72 -15.59 -21.10
C ARG A 135 -3.78 -15.88 -19.92
N ARG A 136 -2.46 -15.70 -20.07
CA ARG A 136 -1.48 -15.83 -18.98
C ARG A 136 -1.37 -14.54 -18.16
N LEU A 137 -1.10 -13.36 -18.65
CA LEU A 137 -1.22 -12.10 -17.89
C LEU A 137 -2.62 -11.89 -17.27
N THR A 138 -3.73 -12.30 -17.93
CA THR A 138 -5.07 -12.30 -17.29
C THR A 138 -5.33 -13.52 -16.38
N GLY A 139 -4.40 -14.50 -16.34
CA GLY A 139 -4.62 -15.81 -15.74
C GLY A 139 -3.48 -16.49 -14.96
N ALA A 140 -2.27 -15.95 -14.97
CA ALA A 140 -1.01 -16.67 -14.74
C ALA A 140 -0.56 -16.63 -13.30
N ASP A 141 -1.03 -15.66 -12.53
CA ASP A 141 -0.72 -15.66 -11.12
C ASP A 141 -1.86 -16.33 -10.36
N ALA A 142 -1.90 -17.67 -10.44
CA ALA A 142 -2.79 -18.47 -9.62
C ALA A 142 -2.59 -18.19 -8.13
N HIS A 143 -1.36 -17.84 -7.73
CA HIS A 143 -1.04 -17.44 -6.35
C HIS A 143 -1.64 -16.07 -6.04
N SER A 144 -1.44 -15.05 -6.86
CA SER A 144 -2.12 -13.75 -6.65
C SER A 144 -3.63 -13.88 -6.67
N LYS A 145 -4.21 -14.70 -7.55
CA LYS A 145 -5.66 -14.97 -7.53
C LYS A 145 -6.10 -15.61 -6.22
N HIS A 146 -5.32 -16.53 -5.68
CA HIS A 146 -5.59 -17.16 -4.40
C HIS A 146 -5.42 -16.18 -3.23
N VAL A 147 -4.38 -15.35 -3.22
CA VAL A 147 -4.19 -14.26 -2.24
C VAL A 147 -5.40 -13.32 -2.28
N GLN A 148 -5.82 -12.88 -3.48
CA GLN A 148 -7.00 -12.02 -3.64
C GLN A 148 -8.28 -12.73 -3.17
N SER A 149 -8.47 -14.01 -3.50
CA SER A 149 -9.59 -14.83 -3.01
C SER A 149 -9.63 -14.87 -1.48
N ALA A 150 -8.49 -15.11 -0.84
CA ALA A 150 -8.35 -15.16 0.60
C ALA A 150 -8.62 -13.79 1.26
N ILE A 151 -8.14 -12.69 0.67
CA ILE A 151 -8.47 -11.33 1.11
C ILE A 151 -9.97 -11.08 1.03
N GLN A 152 -10.61 -11.40 -0.11
CA GLN A 152 -12.06 -11.24 -0.28
C GLN A 152 -12.87 -12.12 0.68
N ALA A 153 -12.38 -13.31 1.01
CA ALA A 153 -12.97 -14.16 2.03
C ALA A 153 -12.84 -13.54 3.43
N GLY A 154 -11.66 -13.02 3.78
CA GLY A 154 -11.42 -12.31 5.04
C GLY A 154 -12.30 -11.07 5.20
N LEU A 155 -12.44 -10.25 4.15
CA LEU A 155 -13.32 -9.08 4.16
C LEU A 155 -14.79 -9.47 4.40
N ARG A 156 -15.28 -10.49 3.69
CA ARG A 156 -16.64 -11.03 3.89
C ARG A 156 -16.84 -11.56 5.30
N ARG A 157 -15.84 -12.29 5.82
CA ARG A 157 -15.82 -12.83 7.18
C ARG A 157 -15.92 -11.71 8.23
N ARG A 158 -15.09 -10.67 8.10
CA ARG A 158 -15.11 -9.50 8.99
C ARG A 158 -16.46 -8.81 9.00
N ALA A 159 -17.01 -8.53 7.81
CA ALA A 159 -18.33 -7.91 7.67
C ALA A 159 -19.44 -8.76 8.30
N PHE A 160 -19.43 -10.07 8.08
CA PHE A 160 -20.37 -11.00 8.69
C PHE A 160 -20.29 -11.00 10.22
N LEU A 161 -19.09 -11.10 10.80
CA LEU A 161 -18.89 -11.11 12.25
C LEU A 161 -19.36 -9.80 12.90
N LYS A 162 -19.13 -8.66 12.26
CA LYS A 162 -19.67 -7.37 12.71
C LYS A 162 -21.20 -7.35 12.69
N GLY A 163 -21.83 -7.94 11.67
CA GLY A 163 -23.28 -8.11 11.62
C GLY A 163 -23.82 -9.01 12.73
N VAL A 164 -23.14 -10.13 13.01
CA VAL A 164 -23.49 -11.03 14.12
C VAL A 164 -23.33 -10.36 15.48
N GLY A 165 -22.26 -9.59 15.69
CA GLY A 165 -22.09 -8.83 16.92
C GLY A 165 -23.15 -7.73 17.09
N MET A 166 -23.54 -7.06 16.00
CA MET A 166 -24.67 -6.12 16.01
C MET A 166 -25.98 -6.80 16.43
N GLN A 167 -26.29 -7.96 15.85
CA GLN A 167 -27.48 -8.76 16.22
C GLN A 167 -27.46 -9.14 17.71
N ARG A 168 -26.27 -9.42 18.25
CA ARG A 168 -26.06 -9.80 19.65
C ARG A 168 -25.86 -8.61 20.59
N ASN A 169 -26.09 -7.38 20.12
CA ASN A 169 -25.95 -6.17 20.91
C ASN A 169 -24.52 -5.97 21.49
N CYS A 170 -23.49 -6.41 20.77
CA CYS A 170 -22.10 -6.22 21.16
C CYS A 170 -21.63 -4.78 20.87
N ALA A 171 -20.76 -4.25 21.72
CA ALA A 171 -20.07 -2.99 21.43
C ALA A 171 -18.97 -3.18 20.36
N PRO A 172 -18.56 -2.11 19.64
CA PRO A 172 -17.33 -2.10 18.86
C PRO A 172 -16.13 -2.57 19.71
N PRO A 173 -15.16 -3.32 19.14
CA PRO A 173 -14.97 -3.67 17.73
C PRO A 173 -15.75 -4.91 17.26
N ALA A 174 -16.54 -5.57 18.13
CA ALA A 174 -17.35 -6.72 17.75
C ALA A 174 -18.57 -6.36 16.86
N ALA A 175 -18.84 -5.07 16.69
CA ALA A 175 -19.87 -4.51 15.82
C ALA A 175 -19.25 -3.35 15.01
N PRO A 176 -19.94 -2.82 13.98
CA PRO A 176 -19.46 -1.67 13.23
C PRO A 176 -19.17 -0.48 14.15
N ALA A 177 -18.18 0.34 13.83
CA ALA A 177 -17.68 1.38 14.74
C ALA A 177 -18.75 2.37 15.23
N GLY A 178 -19.76 2.66 14.41
CA GLY A 178 -20.89 3.54 14.77
C GLY A 178 -22.04 2.87 15.53
N PHE A 179 -21.97 1.56 15.82
CA PHE A 179 -23.03 0.85 16.51
C PHE A 179 -23.03 1.15 18.02
N VAL A 180 -24.19 1.55 18.54
CA VAL A 180 -24.40 1.79 19.97
C VAL A 180 -25.29 0.67 20.55
N PRO A 181 -24.78 -0.15 21.48
CA PRO A 181 -25.59 -1.18 22.14
C PRO A 181 -26.79 -0.59 22.86
N ARG A 182 -27.94 -1.26 22.75
CA ARG A 182 -29.13 -0.96 23.55
C ARG A 182 -28.82 -1.21 25.01
N ARG A 183 -29.18 -0.26 25.88
CA ARG A 183 -29.18 -0.47 27.34
C ARG A 183 -30.32 -1.44 27.65
N GLY A 184 -29.98 -2.62 28.17
CA GLY A 184 -30.92 -3.60 28.69
C GLY A 184 -31.45 -3.20 30.06
#